data_AF-A0AA43KMH0-F1
#
_entry.id   AF-A0AA43KMH0-F1
#
_cell.length_a   1.000
_cell.length_b   1.000
_cell.length_c   1.000
_cell.angle_alpha   90.00
_cell.angle_beta   90.00
_cell.angle_gamma   90.00
#
_symmetry.space_group_name_H-M   'P 1'
#
loop_
_entity.id
_entity.type
_entity.pdbx_description
1 polymer ?
#
loop_
_entity_poly.entity_id
_entity_poly.type
_entity_poly.pdbx_seq_one_letter_code
_entity_poly.pdbx_strand_id
1 'polypeptide(L)'
;MKNIHISEEDFVEAIEALRKQLEHDEFFGESMENAFPGCHAPIYDNHYLWEALIKLLEIATDDTSKTVEWWIYDAKFGTDSNMGVLENKDGKEITITLPTAKDLYNYLKNK
;
A
#
# COMPACT_ATOMS: atom_id res chain seq x y z
N MET A 1 10.62 -18.31 -7.40
CA MET A 1 9.24 -17.96 -7.04
C MET A 1 9.09 -18.22 -5.56
N LYS A 2 8.95 -17.13 -4.79
CA LYS A 2 8.66 -17.21 -3.36
C LYS A 2 7.35 -17.94 -3.12
N ASN A 3 7.25 -18.54 -1.93
CA ASN A 3 6.01 -19.16 -1.49
C ASN A 3 5.09 -18.05 -0.96
N ILE A 4 4.10 -17.64 -1.77
CA ILE A 4 3.08 -16.69 -1.37
C ILE A 4 1.85 -17.47 -0.88
N HIS A 5 1.30 -17.04 0.25
CA HIS A 5 0.22 -17.68 1.00
C HIS A 5 -1.14 -16.98 0.85
N ILE A 6 -1.27 -16.08 -0.13
CA ILE A 6 -2.50 -15.35 -0.49
C ILE A 6 -2.69 -15.41 -2.01
N SER A 7 -3.94 -15.41 -2.48
CA SER A 7 -4.20 -15.33 -3.91
C SER A 7 -3.95 -13.89 -4.43
N GLU A 8 -3.73 -13.74 -5.73
CA GLU A 8 -3.64 -12.41 -6.34
C GLU A 8 -4.93 -11.61 -6.12
N GLU A 9 -6.07 -12.27 -6.24
CA GLU A 9 -7.40 -11.65 -6.08
C GLU A 9 -7.61 -11.12 -4.67
N ASP A 10 -7.37 -11.95 -3.65
CA ASP A 10 -7.51 -11.55 -2.24
C ASP A 10 -6.52 -10.44 -1.86
N PHE A 11 -5.30 -10.49 -2.38
CA PHE A 11 -4.29 -9.46 -2.14
C PHE A 11 -4.73 -8.12 -2.74
N VAL A 12 -5.16 -8.12 -4.01
CA VAL A 12 -5.62 -6.91 -4.69
C VAL A 12 -6.88 -6.36 -4.00
N GLU A 13 -7.83 -7.21 -3.62
CA GLU A 13 -9.04 -6.80 -2.91
C GLU A 13 -8.71 -6.14 -1.56
N ALA A 14 -7.78 -6.71 -0.79
CA ALA A 14 -7.35 -6.14 0.49
C ALA A 14 -6.67 -4.76 0.31
N ILE A 15 -5.81 -4.60 -0.70
CA ILE A 15 -5.17 -3.32 -1.01
C ILE A 15 -6.21 -2.27 -1.44
N GLU A 16 -7.18 -2.65 -2.27
CA GLU A 16 -8.26 -1.74 -2.68
C GLU A 16 -9.18 -1.35 -1.53
N ALA A 17 -9.39 -2.25 -0.55
CA ALA A 17 -10.14 -1.92 0.67
C ALA A 17 -9.39 -0.88 1.53
N LEU A 18 -8.07 -1.02 1.69
CA LEU A 18 -7.23 -0.02 2.36
C LEU A 18 -7.29 1.33 1.64
N ARG A 19 -7.14 1.35 0.30
CA ARG A 19 -7.24 2.58 -0.49
C ARG A 19 -8.58 3.29 -0.29
N LYS A 20 -9.68 2.54 -0.35
CA LYS A 20 -11.04 3.09 -0.12
C LYS A 20 -11.21 3.64 1.29
N GLN A 21 -10.65 2.99 2.31
CA GLN A 21 -10.70 3.47 3.68
C GLN A 21 -9.96 4.81 3.82
N LEU A 22 -8.77 4.94 3.21
CA LEU A 22 -8.02 6.19 3.21
C LEU A 22 -8.80 7.32 2.54
N GLU A 23 -9.33 7.07 1.34
CA GLU A 23 -10.15 8.04 0.61
C GLU A 23 -11.38 8.48 1.40
N HIS A 24 -12.00 7.55 2.13
CA HIS A 24 -13.12 7.86 3.01
C HIS A 24 -12.70 8.74 4.20
N ASP A 25 -11.61 8.40 4.86
CA ASP A 25 -11.10 9.12 6.03
C ASP A 25 -10.61 10.54 5.64
N GLU A 26 -9.94 10.69 4.50
CA GLU A 26 -9.55 11.98 3.92
C GLU A 26 -10.77 12.83 3.58
N PHE A 27 -11.73 12.28 2.84
CA PHE A 27 -12.97 12.98 2.48
C PHE A 27 -13.75 13.45 3.71
N PHE A 28 -13.87 12.59 4.73
CA PHE A 28 -14.54 12.94 5.97
C PHE A 28 -13.78 14.03 6.74
N GLY A 29 -12.45 13.92 6.82
CA GLY A 29 -11.59 14.92 7.46
C GLY A 29 -11.72 16.30 6.81
N GLU A 30 -11.62 16.37 5.48
CA GLU A 30 -11.80 17.61 4.72
C GLU A 30 -13.22 18.18 4.89
N SER A 31 -14.25 17.33 4.84
CA SER A 31 -15.64 17.75 5.01
C SER A 31 -15.89 18.35 6.40
N MET A 32 -15.30 17.76 7.44
CA MET A 32 -15.42 18.26 8.82
C MET A 32 -14.67 19.56 9.03
N GLU A 33 -13.45 19.69 8.49
CA GLU A 33 -12.69 20.95 8.55
C GLU A 33 -13.45 22.09 7.85
N ASN A 34 -14.06 21.80 6.69
CA ASN A 34 -14.88 22.78 5.96
C ASN A 34 -16.16 23.18 6.72
N ALA A 35 -16.82 22.23 7.37
CA ALA A 35 -18.04 22.48 8.14
C ALA A 35 -17.78 23.18 9.48
N PHE A 36 -16.62 22.91 10.10
CA PHE A 36 -16.21 23.42 11.40
C PHE A 36 -14.76 23.90 11.41
N PRO A 37 -14.44 25.03 10.75
CA PRO A 37 -13.07 25.50 10.60
C PRO A 37 -12.35 25.68 11.93
N GLY A 38 -11.12 25.17 12.03
CA GLY A 38 -10.29 25.26 13.25
C GLY A 38 -10.73 24.35 14.39
N CYS A 39 -11.69 23.44 14.16
CA CYS A 39 -12.02 22.37 15.08
C CYS A 39 -11.40 21.06 14.61
N HIS A 40 -10.82 20.29 15.53
CA HIS A 40 -10.34 18.95 15.19
C HIS A 40 -11.54 18.01 15.00
N ALA A 41 -11.64 17.43 13.81
CA ALA A 41 -12.62 16.38 13.53
C ALA A 41 -12.42 15.20 14.51
N PRO A 42 -13.48 14.65 15.12
CA PRO A 42 -13.38 13.49 15.99
C PRO A 42 -13.24 12.22 15.15
N ILE A 43 -12.08 12.05 14.51
CA ILE A 43 -11.77 10.90 13.66
C ILE A 43 -11.28 9.77 14.56
N TYR A 44 -11.77 8.55 14.32
CA TYR A 44 -11.25 7.37 14.99
C TYR A 44 -9.85 7.06 14.49
N ASP A 45 -8.95 6.70 15.40
CA ASP A 45 -7.62 6.25 15.04
C ASP A 45 -7.68 4.81 14.49
N ASN A 46 -7.76 4.70 13.16
CA ASN A 46 -7.77 3.43 12.45
C ASN A 46 -6.36 2.85 12.22
N HIS A 47 -5.30 3.53 12.66
CA HIS A 47 -3.90 3.13 12.43
C HIS A 47 -3.61 1.70 12.87
N TYR A 48 -4.13 1.27 14.02
CA TYR A 48 -3.89 -0.10 14.52
C TYR A 48 -4.42 -1.20 13.60
N LEU A 49 -5.56 -0.96 12.95
CA LEU A 49 -6.15 -1.91 12.00
C LEU A 49 -5.38 -1.93 10.68
N TRP A 50 -4.96 -0.74 10.24
CA TRP A 50 -4.12 -0.57 9.05
C TRP A 50 -2.80 -1.31 9.17
N GLU A 51 -2.04 -1.03 10.23
CA GLU A 51 -0.75 -1.68 10.49
C GLU A 51 -0.88 -3.21 10.60
N ALA A 52 -1.94 -3.68 11.26
CA ALA A 52 -2.19 -5.10 11.38
C ALA A 52 -2.47 -5.75 10.01
N LEU A 53 -3.28 -5.11 9.15
CA LEU A 53 -3.59 -5.64 7.83
C LEU A 53 -2.37 -5.60 6.89
N ILE A 54 -1.62 -4.50 6.89
CA ILE A 54 -0.37 -4.38 6.11
C ILE A 54 0.60 -5.49 6.51
N LYS A 55 0.82 -5.66 7.82
CA LYS A 55 1.68 -6.73 8.34
C LYS A 55 1.20 -8.14 7.92
N LEU A 56 -0.10 -8.39 7.90
CA LEU A 56 -0.63 -9.67 7.43
C LEU A 56 -0.38 -9.89 5.93
N LEU A 57 -0.51 -8.84 5.11
CA LEU A 57 -0.19 -8.90 3.68
C LEU A 57 1.30 -9.16 3.44
N GLU A 58 2.18 -8.52 4.23
CA GLU A 58 3.62 -8.77 4.18
C GLU A 58 3.97 -10.20 4.57
N ILE A 59 3.38 -10.72 5.66
CA ILE A 59 3.55 -12.12 6.07
C ILE A 59 3.06 -13.06 4.98
N ALA A 60 1.89 -12.79 4.40
CA ALA A 60 1.30 -13.64 3.37
C ALA A 60 2.09 -13.63 2.06
N THR A 61 2.86 -12.57 1.79
CA THR A 61 3.71 -12.45 0.59
C THR A 61 5.19 -12.71 0.84
N ASP A 62 5.57 -13.10 2.07
CA ASP A 62 6.96 -13.22 2.52
C ASP A 62 7.79 -11.94 2.25
N ASP A 63 7.17 -10.77 2.41
CA ASP A 63 7.81 -9.48 2.15
C ASP A 63 8.64 -9.01 3.35
N THR A 64 9.86 -9.51 3.44
CA THR A 64 10.82 -9.11 4.48
C THR A 64 11.36 -7.69 4.32
N SER A 65 11.13 -7.06 3.18
CA SER A 65 11.67 -5.73 2.85
C SER A 65 10.68 -4.59 3.13
N LYS A 66 9.47 -4.89 3.64
CA LYS A 66 8.39 -3.91 3.84
C LYS A 66 8.03 -3.15 2.56
N THR A 67 8.08 -3.84 1.43
CA THR A 67 7.72 -3.31 0.12
C THR A 67 6.23 -2.93 0.08
N VAL A 68 5.35 -3.73 0.70
CA VAL A 68 3.90 -3.44 0.78
C VAL A 68 3.66 -2.12 1.52
N GLU A 69 4.22 -1.98 2.73
CA GLU A 69 4.14 -0.75 3.53
C GLU A 69 4.66 0.47 2.75
N TRP A 70 5.87 0.37 2.19
CA TRP A 70 6.47 1.43 1.36
C TRP A 70 5.58 1.79 0.16
N TRP A 71 5.03 0.80 -0.52
CA TRP A 71 4.21 1.04 -1.72
C TRP A 71 2.90 1.78 -1.38
N ILE A 72 2.32 1.49 -0.22
CA ILE A 72 1.13 2.16 0.29
C ILE A 72 1.46 3.60 0.69
N TYR A 73 2.45 3.81 1.55
CA TYR A 73 2.70 5.12 2.16
C TYR A 73 3.55 6.05 1.30
N ASP A 74 4.67 5.57 0.77
CA ASP A 74 5.63 6.39 0.02
C ASP A 74 5.24 6.49 -1.46
N ALA A 75 4.89 5.36 -2.08
CA ALA A 75 4.49 5.34 -3.49
C ALA A 75 3.01 5.69 -3.72
N LYS A 76 2.25 5.95 -2.64
CA LYS A 76 0.83 6.35 -2.66
C LYS A 76 -0.02 5.43 -3.52
N PHE A 77 0.00 4.14 -3.19
CA PHE A 77 -0.70 3.11 -3.97
C PHE A 77 -0.28 3.10 -5.46
N GLY A 78 1.00 3.35 -5.74
CA GLY A 78 1.56 3.35 -7.09
C GLY A 78 1.23 4.59 -7.93
N THR A 79 0.58 5.61 -7.34
CA THR A 79 0.24 6.85 -8.06
C THR A 79 1.41 7.84 -8.16
N ASP A 80 2.43 7.73 -7.31
CA ASP A 80 3.64 8.55 -7.43
C ASP A 80 4.57 7.97 -8.51
N SER A 81 4.58 8.61 -9.68
CA SER A 81 5.38 8.20 -10.84
C SER A 81 6.90 8.34 -10.64
N ASN A 82 7.35 9.03 -9.59
CA ASN A 82 8.77 9.15 -9.25
C ASN A 82 9.25 8.01 -8.35
N MET A 83 8.35 7.19 -7.84
CA MET A 83 8.67 6.08 -6.96
C MET A 83 8.81 4.77 -7.76
N GLY A 84 9.92 4.08 -7.53
CA GLY A 84 10.22 2.80 -8.15
C GLY A 84 11.24 2.03 -7.32
N VAL A 85 11.19 0.70 -7.42
CA VAL A 85 12.15 -0.17 -6.73
C VAL A 85 13.41 -0.28 -7.58
N LEU A 86 14.56 0.00 -6.97
CA LEU A 86 15.86 -0.24 -7.59
C LEU A 86 16.25 -1.71 -7.42
N GLU A 87 16.46 -2.39 -8.53
CA GLU A 87 16.85 -3.79 -8.58
C GLU A 87 18.14 -3.95 -9.38
N ASN A 88 18.99 -4.89 -8.96
CA ASN A 88 20.15 -5.28 -9.75
C ASN A 88 19.83 -6.55 -10.55
N LYS A 89 19.75 -6.42 -11.86
CA LYS A 89 19.50 -7.53 -12.77
C LYS A 89 20.70 -7.73 -13.68
N ASP A 90 21.37 -8.87 -13.55
CA ASP A 90 22.54 -9.24 -14.35
C ASP A 90 23.67 -8.19 -14.32
N GLY A 91 23.89 -7.55 -13.16
CA GLY A 91 24.91 -6.52 -12.99
C GLY A 91 24.50 -5.13 -13.46
N LYS A 92 23.25 -4.95 -13.93
CA LYS A 92 22.69 -3.66 -14.31
C LYS A 92 21.62 -3.24 -13.31
N GLU A 93 21.72 -2.01 -12.80
CA GLU A 93 20.65 -1.39 -12.04
C GLU A 93 19.48 -1.05 -12.97
N ILE A 94 18.29 -1.51 -12.58
CA ILE A 94 17.02 -1.20 -13.25
C ILE A 94 16.05 -0.64 -12.22
N THR A 95 15.19 0.29 -12.66
CA THR A 95 14.08 0.80 -11.86
C THR A 95 12.81 0.08 -12.28
N ILE A 96 12.11 -0.53 -11.32
CA ILE A 96 10.82 -1.18 -11.54
C ILE A 96 9.73 -0.28 -10.98
N THR A 97 8.80 0.14 -11.83
CA THR A 97 7.60 0.86 -11.40
C THR A 97 6.49 -0.15 -11.10
N LEU A 98 5.68 0.16 -10.09
CA LEU A 98 4.59 -0.69 -9.61
C LEU A 98 3.29 0.14 -9.60
N PRO A 99 2.68 0.43 -10.76
CA PRO A 99 1.55 1.37 -10.81
C PRO A 99 0.24 0.81 -10.25
N THR A 100 0.15 -0.52 -10.05
CA THR A 100 -1.07 -1.17 -9.55
C THR A 100 -0.76 -2.19 -8.46
N ALA A 101 -1.78 -2.52 -7.65
CA ALA A 101 -1.69 -3.60 -6.65
C ALA A 101 -1.32 -4.95 -7.28
N LYS A 102 -1.77 -5.20 -8.50
CA LYS A 102 -1.40 -6.40 -9.28
C LYS A 102 0.07 -6.41 -9.66
N ASP A 103 0.63 -5.26 -10.04
CA ASP A 103 2.07 -5.14 -10.34
C ASP A 103 2.90 -5.37 -9.08
N LEU A 104 2.48 -4.80 -7.95
CA LEU A 104 3.08 -5.07 -6.63
C LEU A 104 3.07 -6.58 -6.30
N TYR A 105 1.91 -7.23 -6.41
CA TYR A 105 1.80 -8.67 -6.17
C TYR A 105 2.74 -9.49 -7.07
N ASN A 106 2.76 -9.18 -8.37
CA ASN A 106 3.64 -9.87 -9.32
C ASN A 106 5.12 -9.64 -9.03
N TYR A 107 5.49 -8.44 -8.59
CA TYR A 107 6.85 -8.15 -8.14
C TYR A 107 7.21 -8.99 -6.91
N LEU A 108 6.37 -9.00 -5.87
CA LEU A 108 6.59 -9.77 -4.64
C LEU A 108 6.72 -11.28 -4.91
N LYS A 109 5.94 -11.81 -5.84
CA LYS A 109 5.98 -13.24 -6.24
C LYS A 109 7.28 -13.65 -6.93
N ASN A 110 7.87 -12.72 -7.67
CA ASN A 110 9.05 -12.96 -8.51
C ASN A 110 10.36 -12.51 -7.86
N LYS A 111 10.28 -11.83 -6.71
CA LYS A 111 11.41 -11.58 -5.80
C LYS A 111 11.92 -12.88 -5.19
#